data_AF-A0A7C7ZEG3-F1
#
_entry.id   AF-A0A7C7ZEG3-F1
#
_cell.length_a   1.000
_cell.length_b   1.000
_cell.length_c   1.000
_cell.angle_alpha   90.00
_cell.angle_beta   90.00
_cell.angle_gamma   90.00
#
_symmetry.space_group_name_H-M   'P 1'
#
loop_
_entity.id
_entity.type
_entity.pdbx_description
1 polymer ?
#
loop_
_entity_poly.entity_id
_entity_poly.type
_entity_poly.pdbx_seq_one_letter_code
_entity_poly.pdbx_strand_id
1 'polypeptide(L)' 'MPRATSLAAIIRSAFGHDVEVVAGGGGVFNVMAANELVYSKHTEGRFPTEAEIVQKLRVISKKGAESTRPG' A
#
# COMPACT_ATOMS: atom_id res chain seq x y z
N MET A 1 -16.13 6.89 -4.56
CA MET A 1 -15.78 5.47 -4.34
C MET A 1 -15.42 5.26 -2.87
N PRO A 2 -16.27 4.64 -2.03
CA PRO A 2 -16.10 4.64 -0.57
C PRO A 2 -15.02 3.69 -0.02
N ARG A 3 -14.55 2.69 -0.78
CA ARG A 3 -13.65 1.64 -0.23
C ARG A 3 -12.18 2.03 -0.08
N ALA A 4 -11.69 2.96 -0.91
CA ALA A 4 -10.30 3.40 -0.81
C ALA A 4 -10.06 4.30 0.42
N THR A 5 -11.06 5.08 0.81
CA THR A 5 -11.00 5.96 1.99
C THR A 5 -10.98 5.17 3.31
N SER A 6 -11.76 4.09 3.42
CA SER A 6 -11.74 3.21 4.61
C SER A 6 -10.37 2.56 4.81
N LEU A 7 -9.76 2.09 3.71
CA LEU A 7 -8.43 1.47 3.75
C LEU A 7 -7.35 2.45 4.22
N ALA A 8 -7.37 3.68 3.71
CA ALA A 8 -6.40 4.71 4.11
C ALA A 8 -6.50 5.08 5.60
N ALA A 9 -7.73 5.19 6.13
CA ALA A 9 -7.95 5.44 7.54
C ALA A 9 -7.38 4.33 8.43
N ILE A 10 -7.54 3.06 8.03
CA ILE A 10 -6.99 1.91 8.76
C ILE A 10 -5.46 1.90 8.72
N ILE A 11 -4.87 2.13 7.55
CA ILE A 11 -3.41 2.14 7.42
C ILE A 11 -2.82 3.29 8.24
N ARG A 12 -3.42 4.48 8.20
CA ARG A 12 -3.02 5.62 9.03
C ARG A 12 -3.13 5.28 10.52
N SER A 13 -4.21 4.61 10.95
CA SER A 13 -4.37 4.21 12.35
C SER A 13 -3.42 3.09 12.78
N ALA A 14 -3.07 2.16 11.89
CA ALA A 14 -2.25 0.99 12.20
C ALA A 14 -0.75 1.28 12.15
N PHE A 15 -0.32 2.18 11.25
CA PHE A 15 1.10 2.50 11.03
C PHE A 15 1.47 3.93 11.43
N GLY A 16 0.51 4.83 11.66
CA GLY A 16 0.78 6.24 11.94
C GLY A 16 1.38 7.01 10.75
N HIS A 17 1.38 6.43 9.55
CA HIS A 17 1.89 7.06 8.34
C HIS A 17 0.80 7.86 7.63
N ASP A 18 1.21 8.93 6.94
CA ASP A 18 0.32 9.71 6.10
C ASP A 18 0.02 8.91 4.82
N VAL A 19 -1.27 8.63 4.58
CA VAL A 19 -1.72 7.79 3.47
C VAL A 19 -2.52 8.65 2.53
N GLU A 20 -1.96 8.92 1.36
CA GLU A 20 -2.63 9.66 0.31
C GLU A 20 -3.35 8.70 -0.64
N VAL A 21 -4.66 8.89 -0.79
CA VAL A 21 -5.46 8.15 -1.78
C VAL A 21 -5.56 8.99 -3.04
N VAL A 22 -4.71 8.70 -4.01
CA VAL A 22 -4.78 9.34 -5.33
C VAL A 22 -5.81 8.61 -6.20
N ALA A 23 -6.89 9.30 -6.57
CA ALA A 23 -7.89 8.75 -7.46
C ALA A 23 -7.33 8.66 -8.90
N GLY A 24 -6.79 7.51 -9.26
CA GLY A 24 -6.35 7.23 -10.63
C GLY A 24 -7.53 7.08 -11.60
N GLY A 25 -7.52 7.84 -12.69
CA GLY A 25 -8.43 7.62 -13.82
C GLY A 25 -8.03 6.35 -14.60
N GLY A 26 -9.01 5.61 -15.13
CA GLY A 26 -8.76 4.47 -16.03
C GLY A 26 -8.87 3.07 -15.41
N GLY A 27 -9.47 2.92 -14.23
CA GLY A 27 -9.80 1.60 -13.64
C GLY A 27 -8.62 0.81 -13.07
N VAL A 28 -7.42 1.40 -13.11
CA VAL A 28 -6.20 0.92 -12.46
C VAL A 28 -6.22 1.25 -10.97
N PHE A 29 -5.66 0.35 -10.16
CA PHE A 29 -5.49 0.57 -8.73
C PHE A 29 -4.10 0.09 -8.35
N ASN A 30 -3.22 1.03 -8.02
CA ASN A 30 -1.84 0.77 -7.63
C ASN A 30 -1.64 1.27 -6.20
N VAL A 31 -1.09 0.43 -5.34
CA VAL A 31 -0.69 0.79 -3.99
C VAL A 31 0.83 0.89 -3.99
N MET A 32 1.36 2.06 -3.65
CA MET A 32 2.79 2.30 -3.55
C MET A 32 3.16 2.67 -2.12
N ALA A 33 4.31 2.20 -1.65
CA ALA A 33 4.86 2.50 -0.33
C ALA A 33 6.36 2.67 -0.44
N ALA A 34 6.91 3.73 0.17
CA ALA A 34 8.35 4.01 0.14
C ALA A 34 8.97 3.94 -1.27
N ASN A 35 8.26 4.47 -2.28
CA ASN A 35 8.66 4.45 -3.69
C ASN A 35 8.69 3.06 -4.37
N GLU A 36 8.09 2.04 -3.74
CA GLU A 36 7.96 0.67 -4.27
C GLU A 36 6.48 0.32 -4.53
N LEU A 37 6.20 -0.39 -5.63
CA LEU A 37 4.86 -0.87 -5.97
C LEU A 37 4.50 -2.10 -5.11
N VAL A 38 3.64 -1.89 -4.13
CA VAL A 38 3.16 -2.91 -3.18
C VAL A 38 2.13 -3.83 -3.83
N TYR A 39 1.24 -3.25 -4.63
CA TYR A 39 0.11 -3.94 -5.23
C TYR A 39 -0.34 -3.25 -6.53
N SER A 40 -0.72 -4.05 -7.52
CA SER A 40 -1.40 -3.58 -8.73
C SER A 40 -2.59 -4.45 -9.06
N LYS A 41 -3.79 -3.86 -9.02
CA LYS A 41 -5.04 -4.48 -9.49
C LYS A 41 -4.97 -4.85 -10.97
N HIS A 42 -4.18 -4.13 -11.78
CA HIS A 42 -4.01 -4.48 -13.19
C HIS A 42 -3.51 -5.92 -13.33
N THR A 43 -2.56 -6.32 -12.49
CA THR A 43 -1.94 -7.65 -12.54
C THR A 43 -2.84 -8.74 -11.96
N GLU A 44 -3.54 -8.45 -10.84
CA GLU A 44 -4.36 -9.44 -10.14
C GLU A 44 -5.83 -9.49 -10.60
N GLY A 45 -6.31 -8.47 -11.32
CA GLY A 45 -7.69 -8.39 -11.80
C GLY A 45 -8.75 -8.16 -10.72
N ARG A 46 -8.36 -8.06 -9.44
CA ARG A 46 -9.28 -7.88 -8.29
C ARG A 46 -8.82 -6.77 -7.34
N PHE A 47 -9.74 -6.30 -6.50
CA PHE A 47 -9.39 -5.39 -5.42
C PHE A 47 -8.80 -6.18 -4.24
N PRO A 48 -7.71 -5.70 -3.63
CA PRO A 48 -7.11 -6.35 -2.48
C PRO A 48 -7.99 -6.17 -1.25
N THR A 49 -7.85 -7.07 -0.28
CA THR A 49 -8.45 -6.91 1.05
C THR A 49 -7.59 -6.02 1.95
N GLU A 50 -8.21 -5.42 2.98
CA GLU A 50 -7.52 -4.54 3.94
C GLU A 50 -6.35 -5.25 4.63
N ALA A 51 -6.54 -6.52 5.00
CA ALA A 51 -5.50 -7.34 5.61
C ALA A 51 -4.31 -7.61 4.67
N GLU A 52 -4.56 -7.84 3.37
CA GLU A 52 -3.50 -8.07 2.37
C GLU A 52 -2.61 -6.84 2.20
N ILE A 53 -3.22 -5.65 2.09
CA ILE A 53 -2.46 -4.40 1.96
C ILE A 53 -1.63 -4.15 3.21
N VAL A 54 -2.22 -4.28 4.40
CA VAL A 54 -1.51 -4.11 5.67
C VAL A 54 -0.33 -5.07 5.80
N GLN A 55 -0.52 -6.35 5.44
CA GLN A 55 0.55 -7.36 5.44
C GLN A 55 1.69 -6.97 4.49
N LYS A 56 1.38 -6.64 3.23
CA LYS A 56 2.39 -6.26 2.23
C LYS A 56 3.13 -4.97 2.64
N LEU A 57 2.41 -3.97 3.16
CA LEU A 57 3.00 -2.73 3.66
C LEU A 57 3.99 -3.01 4.80
N ARG A 58 3.63 -3.91 5.73
CA ARG A 58 4.48 -4.31 6.85
C ARG A 58 5.78 -4.98 6.38
N VAL A 59 5.70 -5.81 5.35
CA VAL A 59 6.87 -6.48 4.78
C VAL A 59 7.83 -5.44 4.17
N ILE A 60 7.31 -4.49 3.40
CA ILE A 60 8.12 -3.45 2.74
C ILE A 60 8.73 -2.49 3.75
N SER A 61 7.94 -2.07 4.76
CA SER A 61 8.42 -1.28 5.89
C SER A 61 9.61 -1.94 6.61
N LYS A 62 9.57 -3.26 6.82
CA LYS A 62 10.71 -4.00 7.40
C LYS A 62 11.89 -4.13 6.44
N LYS A 63 11.63 -4.33 5.15
CA LYS A 63 12.67 -4.56 4.14
C LYS A 63 13.54 -3.31 3.91
N GLY A 64 12.95 -2.12 3.97
CA GLY A 64 13.68 -0.84 3.89
C GLY A 64 14.67 -0.62 5.04
N ALA A 65 14.42 -1.19 6.22
CA ALA A 65 15.32 -1.07 7.38
C ALA A 65 16.54 -2.01 7.33
N GLU A 66 16.49 -3.07 6.51
CA GLU A 66 17.57 -4.07 6.43
C GLU A 66 18.59 -3.78 5.31
N SER A 67 18.28 -2.86 4.38
CA SER A 67 19.11 -2.62 3.19
C SER A 67 20.22 -1.57 3.35
N THR A 68 20.41 -0.96 4.53
CA THR A 68 21.46 0.05 4.78
C THR A 68 22.70 -0.50 5.49
N ARG A 69 23.03 -1.79 5.35
CA ARG A 69 24.35 -2.31 5.73
C ARG A 69 25.24 -2.42 4.49
N PRO A 70 26.05 -1.40 4.15
CA PRO A 70 27.23 -1.64 3.34
C PRO A 70 28.24 -2.44 4.21
N GLY A 71 28.69 -3.57 3.68
CA GLY A 71 29.84 -4.30 4.21
C GLY A 71 31.15 -3.65 3.81
#